data_AF-A0A2I2A3Z1-F1
#
_entry.id   AF-A0A2I2A3Z1-F1
#
_cell.length_a   1.000
_cell.length_b   1.000
_cell.length_c   1.000
_cell.angle_alpha   90.00
_cell.angle_beta   90.00
_cell.angle_gamma   90.00
#
_symmetry.space_group_name_H-M   'P 1'
#
loop_
_entity.id
_entity.type
_entity.pdbx_description
1 polymer ?
#
loop_
_entity_poly.entity_id
_entity_poly.type
_entity_poly.pdbx_seq_one_letter_code
_entity_poly.pdbx_strand_id
1 'polypeptide(L)'
;MKNLLVISAVAATLSITACANNAPVKMSAYDTTVSEATKLHDSAKSHHHVFKQKKMKQPYVEHHLALAKAAKAKNDDSTAMFHAKEALKIAKAELMQYEEGKTIKPGWIK
;
A
#
# COMPACT_ATOMS: atom_id res chain seq x y z
N MET A 1 14.82 51.25 -16.53
CA MET A 1 14.64 50.32 -15.40
C MET A 1 13.15 49.97 -15.36
N LYS A 2 12.73 48.88 -16.01
CA LYS A 2 12.29 47.63 -15.36
C LYS A 2 11.52 47.88 -14.05
N ASN A 3 10.19 47.74 -14.08
CA ASN A 3 9.46 46.70 -13.34
C ASN A 3 7.94 46.86 -13.56
N LEU A 4 7.42 46.05 -14.48
CA LEU A 4 6.02 45.63 -14.59
C LEU A 4 5.83 44.44 -13.65
N LEU A 5 4.80 44.44 -12.79
CA LEU A 5 4.04 43.24 -12.32
C LEU A 5 2.74 43.78 -11.67
N VAL A 6 1.66 43.97 -12.42
CA VAL A 6 0.58 42.98 -12.69
C VAL A 6 -0.04 42.43 -11.40
N ILE A 7 -1.16 43.06 -11.04
CA ILE A 7 -2.11 42.67 -10.01
C ILE A 7 -2.83 41.40 -10.50
N SER A 8 -2.67 40.27 -9.81
CA SER A 8 -3.53 39.10 -10.00
C SER A 8 -4.54 39.02 -8.86
N ALA A 9 -5.80 39.30 -9.19
CA ALA A 9 -6.93 39.07 -8.31
C ALA A 9 -7.07 37.56 -8.04
N VAL A 10 -7.08 37.18 -6.76
CA VAL A 10 -7.41 35.81 -6.34
C VAL A 10 -8.91 35.62 -6.55
N ALA A 11 -9.27 34.94 -7.64
CA ALA A 11 -10.62 34.44 -7.82
C ALA A 11 -10.83 33.23 -6.90
N ALA A 12 -11.43 33.47 -5.73
CA ALA A 12 -12.00 32.43 -4.89
C ALA A 12 -13.33 31.99 -5.50
N THR A 13 -13.31 31.03 -6.42
CA THR A 13 -14.50 30.27 -6.82
C THR A 13 -14.33 28.82 -6.38
N LEU A 14 -14.44 28.59 -5.07
CA LEU A 14 -14.80 27.28 -4.53
C LEU A 14 -16.28 27.07 -4.84
N SER A 15 -16.60 26.66 -6.07
CA SER A 15 -17.87 26.03 -6.36
C SER A 15 -17.85 24.65 -5.67
N ILE A 16 -18.27 24.65 -4.41
CA ILE A 16 -18.64 23.44 -3.66
C ILE A 16 -19.92 22.93 -4.30
N THR A 17 -19.80 22.19 -5.39
CA THR A 17 -20.87 21.31 -5.85
C THR A 17 -20.76 20.04 -5.01
N ALA A 18 -21.25 20.12 -3.78
CA ALA A 18 -21.59 18.95 -2.99
C ALA A 18 -22.87 18.32 -3.55
N CYS A 19 -22.91 16.99 -3.52
CA CYS A 19 -24.09 16.14 -3.63
C CYS A 19 -24.62 15.82 -5.04
N ALA A 20 -24.08 14.75 -5.64
CA ALA A 20 -24.87 13.59 -6.09
C ALA A 20 -23.95 12.60 -6.80
N ASN A 21 -23.32 11.68 -6.05
CA ASN A 21 -22.94 10.33 -6.48
C ASN A 21 -22.22 9.63 -5.33
N ASN A 22 -22.98 9.19 -4.31
CA ASN A 22 -22.53 8.16 -3.38
C ASN A 22 -22.53 6.78 -4.08
N ALA A 23 -21.95 6.70 -5.27
CA ALA A 23 -21.50 5.42 -5.79
C ALA A 23 -20.24 5.08 -4.96
N PRO A 24 -20.14 3.90 -4.34
CA PRO A 24 -18.85 3.47 -3.83
C PRO A 24 -17.88 3.57 -4.99
N VAL A 25 -16.82 4.37 -4.82
CA VAL A 25 -15.76 4.47 -5.82
C VAL A 25 -15.32 3.03 -6.08
N LYS A 26 -15.59 2.51 -7.29
CA LYS A 26 -15.15 1.17 -7.66
C LYS A 26 -13.63 1.19 -7.55
N MET A 27 -13.11 0.66 -6.45
CA MET A 27 -11.68 0.53 -6.25
C MET A 27 -11.15 -0.35 -7.38
N SER A 28 -10.08 0.09 -8.01
CA SER A 28 -9.45 -0.74 -9.02
C SER A 28 -8.96 -2.04 -8.38
N ALA A 29 -8.80 -3.10 -9.19
CA ALA A 29 -8.21 -4.35 -8.72
C ALA A 29 -6.82 -4.12 -8.10
N TYR A 30 -6.07 -3.16 -8.65
CA TYR A 30 -4.77 -2.73 -8.12
C TYR A 30 -4.91 -2.12 -6.72
N ASP A 31 -5.77 -1.13 -6.53
CA ASP A 31 -5.94 -0.45 -5.23
C ASP A 31 -6.42 -1.42 -4.16
N THR A 32 -7.32 -2.33 -4.54
CA THR A 32 -7.82 -3.40 -3.66
C THR A 32 -6.68 -4.32 -3.22
N THR A 33 -5.83 -4.73 -4.16
CA THR A 33 -4.67 -5.60 -3.88
C THR A 33 -3.65 -4.92 -2.97
N VAL A 34 -3.31 -3.66 -3.26
CA VAL A 34 -2.37 -2.86 -2.44
C VAL A 34 -2.93 -2.64 -1.03
N SER A 35 -4.22 -2.31 -0.93
CA SER A 35 -4.89 -2.11 0.36
C SER A 35 -4.91 -3.40 1.18
N GLU A 36 -5.22 -4.55 0.58
CA GLU A 36 -5.22 -5.84 1.27
C GLU A 36 -3.81 -6.23 1.72
N ALA A 37 -2.80 -6.07 0.85
CA ALA A 37 -1.42 -6.36 1.17
C ALA A 37 -0.91 -5.52 2.35
N THR A 38 -1.21 -4.22 2.35
CA THR A 38 -0.83 -3.29 3.42
C THR A 38 -1.49 -3.68 4.74
N LYS A 39 -2.80 -3.96 4.72
CA LYS A 39 -3.55 -4.36 5.91
C LYS A 39 -2.98 -5.64 6.55
N LEU A 40 -2.69 -6.66 5.73
CA LEU A 40 -2.15 -7.93 6.22
C LEU A 40 -0.72 -7.75 6.76
N HIS A 41 0.10 -6.96 6.09
CA HIS A 41 1.45 -6.65 6.53
C HIS A 41 1.45 -5.89 7.86
N ASP A 42 0.58 -4.90 8.04
CA ASP A 42 0.43 -4.17 9.29
C ASP A 42 -0.02 -5.09 10.44
N SER A 43 -0.93 -6.02 10.15
CA SER A 43 -1.32 -7.06 11.12
C SER A 43 -0.13 -7.93 11.51
N ALA A 44 0.63 -8.45 10.55
CA ALA A 44 1.80 -9.29 10.83
C ALA A 44 2.91 -8.52 11.57
N LYS A 45 3.10 -7.24 11.23
CA LYS A 45 4.01 -6.31 11.91
C LYS A 45 3.64 -6.06 13.36
N SER A 46 2.34 -5.97 13.68
CA SER A 46 1.87 -5.87 15.06
C SER A 46 2.21 -7.11 15.91
N HIS A 47 2.47 -8.24 15.27
CA HIS A 47 2.89 -9.49 15.88
C HIS A 47 4.39 -9.79 15.72
N HIS A 48 5.18 -8.84 15.20
CA HIS A 48 6.61 -9.01 14.91
C HIS A 48 6.95 -10.11 13.89
N HIS A 49 5.99 -10.50 13.04
CA HIS A 49 6.17 -11.46 11.96
C HIS A 49 6.36 -10.76 10.63
N VAL A 50 7.52 -10.11 10.43
CA VAL A 50 7.85 -9.39 9.19
C VAL A 50 9.03 -10.03 8.48
N PHE A 51 8.87 -10.31 7.20
CA PHE A 51 9.90 -10.92 6.38
C PHE A 51 10.84 -9.85 5.83
N LYS A 52 12.10 -9.96 6.23
CA LYS A 52 13.17 -9.07 5.78
C LYS A 52 14.50 -9.82 5.76
N GLN A 53 15.22 -9.73 4.65
CA GLN A 53 16.62 -10.15 4.61
C GLN A 53 17.52 -9.17 5.36
N LYS A 54 18.56 -9.69 6.04
CA LYS A 54 19.50 -8.90 6.84
C LYS A 54 20.11 -7.70 6.08
N LYS A 55 20.41 -7.87 4.78
CA LYS A 55 21.03 -6.83 3.94
C LYS A 55 20.02 -5.91 3.23
N MET A 56 18.72 -6.20 3.29
CA MET A 56 17.71 -5.35 2.68
C MET A 56 17.43 -4.12 3.53
N LYS A 57 17.22 -2.99 2.86
CA LYS A 57 16.82 -1.73 3.53
C LYS A 57 15.38 -1.81 4.03
N GLN A 58 14.48 -2.36 3.21
CA GLN A 58 13.05 -2.49 3.48
C GLN A 58 12.64 -3.96 3.66
N PRO A 59 11.58 -4.25 4.42
CA PRO A 59 10.85 -5.52 4.35
C PRO A 59 10.40 -5.85 2.93
N TYR A 60 10.19 -7.12 2.64
CA TYR A 60 9.81 -7.57 1.30
C TYR A 60 8.49 -6.98 0.81
N VAL A 61 7.46 -6.93 1.68
CA VAL A 61 6.17 -6.34 1.31
C VAL A 61 6.34 -4.86 0.95
N GLU A 62 6.99 -4.07 1.82
CA GLU A 62 7.25 -2.65 1.58
C GLU A 62 8.05 -2.42 0.29
N HIS A 63 9.03 -3.28 0.00
CA HIS A 63 9.81 -3.21 -1.24
C HIS A 63 8.94 -3.40 -2.48
N HIS A 64 8.10 -4.43 -2.50
CA HIS A 64 7.21 -4.68 -3.64
C HIS A 64 6.13 -3.60 -3.79
N LEU A 65 5.58 -3.08 -2.69
CA LEU A 65 4.66 -1.95 -2.73
C LEU A 65 5.31 -0.70 -3.34
N ALA A 66 6.59 -0.43 -3.01
CA ALA A 66 7.35 0.66 -3.61
C ALA A 66 7.56 0.48 -5.12
N LEU A 67 7.90 -0.75 -5.57
CA LEU A 67 8.02 -1.07 -7.00
C LEU A 67 6.68 -0.95 -7.73
N ALA A 68 5.60 -1.42 -7.12
CA ALA A 68 4.25 -1.32 -7.66
C ALA A 68 3.84 0.15 -7.87
N LYS A 69 4.11 1.01 -6.87
CA LYS A 69 3.86 2.46 -6.95
C LYS A 69 4.71 3.12 -8.04
N ALA A 70 6.00 2.75 -8.14
CA ALA A 70 6.89 3.29 -9.15
C ALA A 70 6.48 2.90 -10.58
N ALA A 71 6.00 1.67 -10.78
CA ALA A 71 5.45 1.23 -12.07
C ALA A 71 4.14 1.95 -12.41
N LYS A 72 3.24 2.11 -11.42
CA LYS A 72 1.97 2.83 -11.61
C LYS A 72 2.19 4.29 -12.00
N ALA A 73 3.18 4.95 -11.41
CA ALA A 73 3.58 6.31 -11.78
C ALA A 73 4.11 6.44 -13.22
N LYS A 74 4.55 5.32 -13.82
CA LYS A 74 4.98 5.24 -15.23
C LYS A 74 3.87 4.76 -16.17
N ASN A 75 2.64 4.59 -15.68
CA ASN A 75 1.52 3.98 -16.39
C ASN A 75 1.81 2.53 -16.88
N ASP A 76 2.74 1.83 -16.21
CA ASP A 76 2.98 0.41 -16.44
C ASP A 76 2.09 -0.42 -15.52
N ASP A 77 0.84 -0.60 -15.93
CA ASP A 77 -0.18 -1.27 -15.13
C ASP A 77 0.09 -2.77 -14.92
N SER A 78 0.74 -3.42 -15.89
CA SER A 78 1.10 -4.84 -15.79
C SER A 78 2.13 -5.07 -14.69
N THR A 79 3.24 -4.32 -14.72
CA THR A 79 4.28 -4.40 -13.70
C THR A 79 3.78 -3.93 -12.35
N ALA A 80 2.94 -2.89 -12.32
CA ALA A 80 2.32 -2.42 -11.08
C ALA A 80 1.48 -3.52 -10.42
N MET A 81 0.64 -4.21 -11.20
CA MET A 81 -0.20 -5.29 -10.68
C MET A 81 0.61 -6.53 -10.30
N PHE A 82 1.66 -6.87 -11.05
CA PHE A 82 2.59 -7.95 -10.70
C PHE A 82 3.18 -7.74 -9.30
N HIS A 83 3.76 -6.56 -9.06
CA HIS A 83 4.35 -6.26 -7.76
C HIS A 83 3.31 -6.13 -6.63
N ALA A 84 2.11 -5.62 -6.91
CA ALA A 84 1.03 -5.59 -5.93
C ALA A 84 0.63 -7.02 -5.49
N LYS A 85 0.54 -7.96 -6.44
CA LYS A 85 0.24 -9.37 -6.14
C LYS A 85 1.36 -10.06 -5.34
N GLU A 86 2.62 -9.80 -5.69
CA GLU A 86 3.75 -10.32 -4.91
C GLU A 86 3.75 -9.77 -3.47
N ALA A 87 3.49 -8.47 -3.29
CA ALA A 87 3.32 -7.88 -1.97
C ALA A 87 2.19 -8.58 -1.18
N LEU A 88 1.03 -8.81 -1.81
CA LEU A 88 -0.10 -9.50 -1.19
C LEU A 88 0.24 -10.94 -0.80
N LYS A 89 0.90 -11.68 -1.68
CA LYS A 89 1.32 -13.06 -1.43
C LYS A 89 2.26 -13.14 -0.22
N ILE A 90 3.23 -12.25 -0.13
CA ILE A 90 4.19 -12.21 0.97
C ILE A 90 3.50 -11.81 2.28
N ALA A 91 2.63 -10.79 2.26
CA ALA A 91 1.88 -10.37 3.44
C ALA A 91 0.94 -11.48 3.97
N LYS A 92 0.35 -12.29 3.08
CA LYS A 92 -0.42 -13.49 3.46
C LYS A 92 0.47 -14.53 4.16
N ALA A 93 1.67 -14.77 3.65
CA ALA A 93 2.62 -15.70 4.27
C ALA A 93 3.12 -15.22 5.64
N GLU A 94 3.39 -13.92 5.78
CA GLU A 94 3.76 -13.30 7.08
C GLU A 94 2.70 -13.55 8.15
N LEU A 95 1.43 -13.27 7.82
CA LEU A 95 0.33 -13.49 8.77
C LEU A 95 0.08 -14.99 9.01
N MET A 96 0.15 -15.82 7.99
CA MET A 96 -0.04 -17.28 8.12
C MET A 96 1.00 -17.90 9.06
N GLN A 97 2.27 -17.49 8.96
CA GLN A 97 3.31 -17.97 9.88
C GLN A 97 2.99 -17.63 11.34
N TYR A 98 2.45 -16.44 11.59
CA TYR A 98 1.99 -16.05 12.92
C TYR A 98 0.82 -16.93 13.39
N GLU A 99 -0.21 -17.07 12.57
CA GLU A 99 -1.42 -17.84 12.91
C GLU A 99 -1.11 -19.32 13.17
N GLU A 100 -0.27 -19.95 12.35
CA GLU A 100 0.19 -21.32 12.57
C GLU A 100 0.97 -21.44 13.89
N GLY A 101 1.84 -20.47 14.16
CA GLY A 101 2.63 -20.40 15.38
C GLY A 101 1.82 -20.35 16.68
N LYS A 102 0.60 -19.78 16.67
CA LYS A 102 -0.27 -19.69 17.87
C LYS A 102 -0.64 -21.05 18.44
N THR A 103 -0.76 -22.06 17.57
CA THR A 103 -1.19 -23.40 17.96
C THR A 103 -0.03 -24.33 18.32
N ILE A 104 1.20 -23.91 18.00
CA ILE A 104 2.41 -24.67 18.30
C ILE A 104 2.73 -24.50 19.79
N LYS A 105 2.53 -25.59 20.54
CA LYS A 105 3.07 -25.69 21.89
C LYS A 105 4.54 -26.09 21.81
N PRO A 106 5.37 -25.60 22.73
CA PRO A 106 6.70 -26.15 22.91
C PRO A 106 6.62 -27.66 23.18
N GLY A 107 7.50 -28.45 22.55
CA GLY A 107 7.47 -29.91 22.65
C GLY A 107 7.68 -30.48 24.07
N TRP A 108 8.08 -29.64 25.02
CA TRP A 108 8.19 -30.00 26.44
C TRP A 108 6.89 -29.79 27.24
N ILE A 109 5.86 -29.16 26.66
CA ILE A 109 4.53 -29.05 27.26
C ILE A 109 3.68 -30.21 26.74
N LYS A 110 3.43 -31.20 27.61
CA LYS A 110 2.55 -32.35 27.35
C LYS A 110 1.07 -31.96 27.44
#